data_AF-A0A1W6JXT5-F1
#
_entry.id   AF-A0A1W6JXT5-F1
#
_cell.length_a   1.000
_cell.length_b   1.000
_cell.length_c   1.000
_cell.angle_alpha   90.00
_cell.angle_beta   90.00
_cell.angle_gamma   90.00
#
_symmetry.space_group_name_H-M   'P 1'
#
loop_
_entity.id
_entity.type
_entity.pdbx_description
1 polymer ?
#
loop_
_entity_poly.entity_id
_entity_poly.type
_entity_poly.pdbx_seq_one_letter_code
_entity_poly.pdbx_strand_id
1 'polypeptide(L)'
;MKVYKQGIQDKKIMLIDKGDYQILVSDDELIIHNNCINVNLKEINEEELKFFFNLINQGYRYFFHNNYALLYYPSFGYGKYFLYKTSSQNTQLTNLSLDLLNGKVSENEFMEKISSIGKIDGKIIGEIDEFCSISNEVVLPNPSNIPQLSDCIDLDIQLLDSNIRIFSLFFEIKNISAFSLLSKYLTVLEVIKGEYKGSIFTQNGKGIIYDNIKEISIISEGFTKICGKFRLDDPKFCIIGNGISFYSNDKSELKEVERSLDNLKTAIRKINSDEDRSNDDKRE
;
A
#
# COMPACT_ATOMS: atom_id res chain seq x y z
N MET A 1 2.59 14.44 12.57
CA MET A 1 3.38 13.49 11.75
C MET A 1 4.35 14.32 10.92
N LYS A 2 5.62 13.92 10.82
CA LYS A 2 6.59 14.62 9.97
C LYS A 2 6.60 14.00 8.59
N VAL A 3 6.42 14.83 7.58
CA VAL A 3 6.41 14.41 6.19
C VAL A 3 7.63 14.98 5.49
N TYR A 4 8.31 14.13 4.75
CA TYR A 4 9.54 14.40 4.03
C TYR A 4 9.34 14.05 2.56
N LYS A 5 10.22 14.56 1.70
CA LYS A 5 10.22 14.15 0.29
C LYS A 5 10.45 12.65 0.11
N GLN A 6 11.30 12.06 0.95
CA GLN A 6 11.70 10.66 0.88
C GLN A 6 10.97 9.76 1.90
N GLY A 7 9.89 10.24 2.53
CA GLY A 7 9.19 9.41 3.51
C GLY A 7 8.35 10.14 4.55
N ILE A 8 7.98 9.39 5.59
CA ILE A 8 7.10 9.80 6.68
C ILE A 8 7.72 9.33 7.99
N GLN A 9 7.77 10.20 8.99
CA GLN A 9 8.10 9.83 10.37
C GLN A 9 6.92 10.12 11.29
N ASP A 10 6.50 9.10 12.02
CA ASP A 10 5.46 9.18 13.04
C ASP A 10 5.92 8.48 14.32
N LYS A 11 6.42 9.27 15.27
CA LYS A 11 7.01 8.78 16.52
C LYS A 11 8.14 7.77 16.22
N LYS A 12 7.89 6.48 16.48
CA LYS A 12 8.83 5.37 16.28
C LYS A 12 8.64 4.65 14.95
N ILE A 13 7.65 5.05 14.15
CA ILE A 13 7.39 4.47 12.85
C ILE A 13 8.00 5.38 11.78
N MET A 14 8.65 4.77 10.81
CA MET A 14 9.22 5.44 9.65
C MET A 14 8.81 4.70 8.39
N LEU A 15 8.18 5.38 7.44
CA LEU A 15 8.04 4.90 6.07
C LEU A 15 9.07 5.63 5.21
N ILE A 16 9.95 4.90 4.56
CA ILE A 16 10.96 5.44 3.64
C ILE A 16 10.51 5.11 2.24
N ASP A 17 10.48 6.11 1.37
CA ASP A 17 10.17 5.96 -0.04
C ASP A 17 11.45 6.07 -0.87
N LYS A 18 11.76 5.00 -1.60
CA LYS A 18 12.93 4.91 -2.49
C LYS A 18 12.57 5.09 -3.96
N GLY A 19 11.32 5.44 -4.27
CA GLY A 19 10.80 5.48 -5.63
C GLY A 19 10.26 4.11 -6.03
N ASP A 20 11.16 3.16 -6.30
CA ASP A 20 10.78 1.83 -6.80
C ASP A 20 10.22 0.90 -5.70
N TYR A 21 10.51 1.22 -4.45
CA TYR A 21 10.06 0.46 -3.28
C TYR A 21 10.02 1.34 -2.03
N GLN A 22 9.31 0.85 -1.02
CA GLN A 22 9.14 1.50 0.27
C GLN A 22 9.61 0.57 1.39
N ILE A 23 10.13 1.15 2.47
CA ILE A 23 10.53 0.44 3.68
C ILE A 23 9.75 1.01 4.86
N LEU A 24 8.95 0.21 5.53
CA LEU A 24 8.34 0.56 6.80
C LEU A 24 9.15 -0.03 7.95
N VAL A 25 9.60 0.83 8.85
CA VAL A 25 10.38 0.47 10.04
C VAL A 25 9.59 0.85 11.28
N SER A 26 9.44 -0.09 12.21
CA SER A 26 8.91 0.14 13.56
C SER A 26 9.70 -0.68 14.59
N ASP A 27 9.34 -0.58 15.88
CA ASP A 27 9.94 -1.41 16.93
C ASP A 27 9.76 -2.91 16.65
N ASP A 28 8.60 -3.31 16.10
CA ASP A 28 8.21 -4.71 15.92
C ASP A 28 8.31 -5.20 14.47
N GLU A 29 8.33 -4.29 13.50
CA GLU A 29 8.24 -4.64 12.07
C GLU A 29 9.38 -4.03 11.24
N LEU A 30 9.78 -4.74 10.19
CA LEU A 30 10.61 -4.21 9.10
C LEU A 30 10.00 -4.72 7.80
N ILE A 31 9.12 -3.94 7.19
CA ILE A 31 8.38 -4.36 6.00
C ILE A 31 8.97 -3.69 4.77
N ILE A 32 9.35 -4.49 3.77
CA ILE A 32 9.64 -4.00 2.43
C ILE A 32 8.39 -4.14 1.58
N HIS A 33 8.05 -3.08 0.86
CA HIS A 33 6.94 -2.98 -0.06
C HIS A 33 7.43 -2.54 -1.44
N ASN A 34 6.93 -3.15 -2.49
CA ASN A 34 6.82 -2.55 -3.82
C ASN A 34 5.54 -3.08 -4.49
N ASN A 35 5.34 -2.77 -5.78
CA ASN A 35 4.17 -3.25 -6.53
C ASN A 35 4.02 -4.78 -6.57
N CYS A 36 5.06 -5.52 -6.22
CA CYS A 36 5.15 -6.97 -6.36
C CYS A 36 5.22 -7.72 -5.04
N ILE A 37 5.82 -7.12 -4.01
CA ILE A 37 6.31 -7.80 -2.82
C ILE A 37 5.95 -6.97 -1.61
N ASN A 38 5.29 -7.60 -0.64
CA ASN A 38 5.17 -7.12 0.73
C ASN A 38 5.82 -8.18 1.62
N VAL A 39 6.91 -7.91 2.34
CA VAL A 39 7.53 -8.90 3.24
C VAL A 39 8.02 -8.25 4.52
N ASN A 40 7.70 -8.86 5.67
CA ASN A 40 8.25 -8.50 6.97
C ASN A 40 9.56 -9.26 7.24
N LEU A 41 10.69 -8.57 7.08
CA LEU A 41 12.04 -9.11 7.23
C LEU A 41 12.42 -9.46 8.68
N LYS A 42 11.69 -8.99 9.70
CA LYS A 42 11.93 -9.44 11.08
C LYS A 42 11.40 -10.86 11.33
N GLU A 43 10.52 -11.34 10.46
CA GLU A 43 9.84 -12.61 10.67
C GLU A 43 10.45 -13.79 9.93
N ILE A 44 11.32 -13.52 8.97
CA ILE A 44 11.99 -14.51 8.11
C ILE A 44 13.45 -14.13 7.90
N ASN A 45 14.33 -15.12 7.92
CA ASN A 45 15.74 -14.89 7.62
C ASN A 45 15.98 -14.81 6.10
N GLU A 46 17.12 -14.26 5.70
CA GLU A 46 17.44 -14.03 4.30
C GLU A 46 17.58 -15.33 3.49
N GLU A 47 18.13 -16.40 4.08
CA GLU A 47 18.32 -17.69 3.41
C GLU A 47 16.97 -18.34 3.06
N GLU A 48 16.04 -18.37 4.01
CA GLU A 48 14.68 -18.88 3.81
C GLU A 48 13.91 -18.05 2.79
N LEU A 49 14.02 -16.72 2.88
CA LEU A 49 13.34 -15.84 1.94
C LEU A 49 13.84 -16.08 0.51
N LYS A 50 15.16 -16.19 0.31
CA LYS A 50 15.76 -16.52 -0.99
C LYS A 50 15.33 -17.90 -1.49
N PHE A 51 15.26 -18.88 -0.59
CA PHE A 51 14.77 -20.21 -0.92
C PHE A 51 13.34 -20.17 -1.45
N PHE A 52 12.43 -19.47 -0.76
CA PHE A 52 11.05 -19.30 -1.24
C PHE A 52 10.94 -18.50 -2.53
N PHE A 53 11.73 -17.44 -2.71
CA PHE A 53 11.74 -16.69 -3.97
C PHE A 53 12.17 -17.58 -5.13
N ASN A 54 13.21 -18.41 -4.95
CA ASN A 54 13.62 -19.37 -5.96
C ASN A 54 12.51 -20.39 -6.28
N LEU A 55 11.77 -20.89 -5.27
CA LEU A 55 10.62 -21.77 -5.50
C LEU A 55 9.52 -21.09 -6.31
N ILE A 56 9.20 -19.84 -6.00
CA ILE A 56 8.20 -19.04 -6.74
C ILE A 56 8.64 -18.85 -8.19
N ASN A 57 9.90 -18.48 -8.42
CA ASN A 57 10.45 -18.29 -9.77
C ASN A 57 10.46 -19.61 -10.58
N GLN A 58 10.53 -20.76 -9.90
CA GLN A 58 10.40 -22.09 -10.51
C GLN A 58 8.95 -22.54 -10.71
N GLY A 59 7.96 -21.76 -10.27
CA GLY A 59 6.53 -22.02 -10.46
C GLY A 59 5.88 -22.90 -9.38
N TYR A 60 6.55 -23.14 -8.24
CA TYR A 60 5.96 -23.90 -7.15
C TYR A 60 4.87 -23.10 -6.43
N ARG A 61 3.66 -23.66 -6.39
CA ARG A 61 2.47 -23.01 -5.81
C ARG A 61 2.31 -23.22 -4.31
N TYR A 62 2.78 -24.35 -3.81
CA TYR A 62 2.62 -24.75 -2.42
C TYR A 62 3.91 -25.40 -1.94
N PHE A 63 4.44 -24.93 -0.82
CA PHE A 63 5.69 -25.47 -0.27
C PHE A 63 5.77 -25.27 1.24
N PHE A 64 6.33 -26.24 1.95
CA PHE A 64 6.58 -26.17 3.39
C PHE A 64 8.06 -26.37 3.65
N HIS A 65 8.66 -25.47 4.43
CA HIS A 65 10.06 -25.56 4.79
C HIS A 65 10.27 -25.00 6.18
N ASN A 66 10.84 -25.79 7.07
CA ASN A 66 11.04 -25.43 8.47
C ASN A 66 9.74 -24.93 9.13
N ASN A 67 9.74 -23.69 9.65
CA ASN A 67 8.59 -23.04 10.28
C ASN A 67 7.87 -22.07 9.32
N TYR A 68 7.92 -22.35 8.00
CA TYR A 68 7.34 -21.50 6.97
C TYR A 68 6.53 -22.31 5.95
N ALA A 69 5.58 -21.63 5.33
CA ALA A 69 4.80 -22.16 4.22
C ALA A 69 4.61 -21.10 3.13
N LEU A 70 4.70 -21.54 1.89
CA LEU A 70 4.31 -20.82 0.69
C LEU A 70 2.94 -21.35 0.25
N LEU A 71 1.95 -20.47 0.11
CA LEU A 71 0.62 -20.82 -0.35
C LEU A 71 0.18 -19.88 -1.47
N TYR A 72 -0.21 -20.45 -2.61
CA TYR A 72 -0.74 -19.71 -3.75
C TYR A 72 -2.26 -19.65 -3.73
N TYR A 73 -2.81 -18.46 -3.96
CA TYR A 73 -4.25 -18.24 -4.12
C TYR A 73 -4.53 -17.69 -5.52
N PRO A 74 -5.30 -18.41 -6.35
CA PRO A 74 -5.65 -17.92 -7.67
C PRO A 74 -6.64 -16.74 -7.58
N SER A 75 -6.45 -15.74 -8.43
CA SER A 75 -7.39 -14.64 -8.65
C SER A 75 -7.65 -14.42 -10.15
N PHE A 76 -8.64 -13.58 -10.47
CA PHE A 76 -8.93 -13.25 -11.87
C PHE A 76 -7.73 -12.50 -12.50
N GLY A 77 -7.08 -13.12 -13.49
CA GLY A 77 -5.81 -12.66 -14.04
C GLY A 77 -4.64 -13.44 -13.44
N TYR A 78 -3.89 -12.78 -12.54
CA TYR A 78 -2.76 -13.36 -11.82
C TYR A 78 -3.15 -13.61 -10.37
N GLY A 79 -2.62 -14.69 -9.78
CA GLY A 79 -2.78 -15.04 -8.38
C GLY A 79 -1.79 -14.35 -7.44
N LYS A 80 -1.85 -14.71 -6.17
CA LYS A 80 -0.94 -14.21 -5.14
C LYS A 80 -0.33 -15.34 -4.34
N TYR A 81 0.97 -15.26 -4.11
CA TYR A 81 1.67 -16.09 -3.16
C TYR A 81 1.65 -15.43 -1.79
N PHE A 82 1.38 -16.23 -0.77
CA PHE A 82 1.46 -15.80 0.63
C PHE A 82 2.52 -16.63 1.34
N LEU A 83 3.45 -15.93 1.97
CA LEU A 83 4.43 -16.50 2.86
C LEU A 83 3.86 -16.47 4.28
N TYR A 84 3.80 -17.64 4.89
CA TYR A 84 3.35 -17.83 6.27
C TYR A 84 4.51 -18.25 7.15
N LYS A 85 4.54 -17.71 8.37
CA LYS A 85 5.29 -18.30 9.48
C LYS A 85 4.34 -19.16 10.28
N THR A 86 4.57 -20.47 10.27
CA THR A 86 3.73 -21.45 10.96
C THR A 86 4.02 -21.41 12.46
N SER A 87 3.02 -21.80 13.27
CA SER A 87 3.17 -21.82 14.73
C SER A 87 4.19 -22.87 15.21
N SER A 88 4.35 -23.94 14.44
CA SER A 88 5.33 -25.00 14.67
C SER A 88 5.87 -25.54 13.34
N GLN A 89 7.08 -26.07 13.35
CA GLN A 89 7.63 -26.83 12.23
C GLN A 89 6.79 -28.08 11.98
N ASN A 90 6.46 -28.35 10.71
CA ASN A 90 5.81 -29.59 10.31
C ASN A 90 6.78 -30.44 9.49
N THR A 91 7.55 -31.28 10.17
CA THR A 91 8.60 -32.11 9.54
C THR A 91 8.05 -33.02 8.44
N GLN A 92 6.82 -33.53 8.59
CA GLN A 92 6.19 -34.38 7.57
C GLN A 92 5.95 -33.61 6.28
N LEU A 93 5.39 -32.40 6.40
CA LEU A 93 5.16 -31.51 5.26
C LEU A 93 6.46 -31.01 4.65
N THR A 94 7.45 -30.66 5.48
CA THR A 94 8.77 -30.28 4.97
C THR A 94 9.40 -31.42 4.17
N ASN A 95 9.38 -32.64 4.68
CA ASN A 95 9.92 -33.79 3.94
C ASN A 95 9.16 -34.04 2.64
N LEU A 96 7.83 -33.94 2.67
CA LEU A 96 7.00 -34.08 1.48
C LEU A 96 7.30 -33.00 0.43
N SER A 97 7.50 -31.75 0.84
CA SER A 97 7.88 -30.65 -0.05
C SER A 97 9.30 -30.82 -0.62
N LEU A 98 10.24 -31.30 0.19
CA LEU A 98 11.59 -31.63 -0.28
C LEU A 98 11.58 -32.84 -1.25
N ASP A 99 10.73 -33.83 -1.01
CA ASP A 99 10.57 -34.96 -1.93
C ASP A 99 9.96 -34.52 -3.27
N LEU A 100 9.05 -33.53 -3.26
CA LEU A 100 8.55 -32.91 -4.49
C LEU A 100 9.67 -32.20 -5.25
N LEU A 101 10.45 -31.37 -4.55
CA LEU A 101 11.57 -30.63 -5.13
C LEU A 101 12.63 -31.56 -5.76
N ASN A 102 12.85 -32.72 -5.13
CA ASN A 102 13.79 -33.75 -5.60
C ASN A 102 13.19 -34.71 -6.64
N GLY A 103 11.95 -34.50 -7.09
CA GLY A 103 11.28 -35.34 -8.08
C GLY A 103 10.92 -36.75 -7.62
N LYS A 104 10.91 -37.00 -6.30
CA LYS A 104 10.54 -38.31 -5.72
C LYS A 104 9.03 -38.51 -5.62
N VAL A 105 8.27 -37.42 -5.52
CA VAL A 105 6.79 -37.42 -5.60
C VAL A 105 6.34 -36.50 -6.72
N SER A 106 5.22 -36.84 -7.36
CA SER A 106 4.62 -35.97 -8.38
C SER A 106 3.87 -34.80 -7.77
N GLU A 107 3.64 -33.73 -8.55
CA GLU A 107 2.82 -32.59 -8.11
C GLU A 107 1.40 -33.03 -7.74
N ASN A 108 0.78 -33.93 -8.52
CA ASN A 108 -0.55 -34.47 -8.22
C ASN A 108 -0.59 -35.19 -6.87
N GLU A 109 0.38 -36.06 -6.61
CA GLU A 109 0.50 -36.77 -5.32
C GLU A 109 0.74 -35.80 -4.16
N PHE A 110 1.56 -34.78 -4.38
CA PHE A 110 1.79 -33.71 -3.42
C PHE A 110 0.49 -32.96 -3.10
N MET A 111 -0.25 -32.54 -4.13
CA MET A 111 -1.52 -31.82 -4.01
C MET A 111 -2.58 -32.64 -3.28
N GLU A 112 -2.71 -33.93 -3.59
CA GLU A 112 -3.62 -34.83 -2.88
C GLU A 112 -3.29 -34.90 -1.39
N LYS A 113 -2.01 -35.07 -1.05
CA LYS A 113 -1.57 -35.14 0.36
C LYS A 113 -1.80 -33.84 1.11
N ILE A 114 -1.49 -32.67 0.52
CA ILE A 114 -1.72 -31.40 1.21
C ILE A 114 -3.21 -31.05 1.29
N SER A 115 -4.05 -31.51 0.36
CA SER A 115 -5.51 -31.28 0.40
C SER A 115 -6.20 -31.98 1.58
N SER A 116 -5.57 -33.04 2.10
CA SER A 116 -6.02 -33.75 3.32
C SER A 116 -5.65 -33.03 4.61
N ILE A 117 -4.75 -32.05 4.53
CA ILE A 117 -4.30 -31.26 5.66
C ILE A 117 -5.27 -30.09 5.80
N GLY A 118 -5.84 -29.96 7.00
CA GLY A 118 -6.78 -28.89 7.31
C GLY A 118 -6.11 -27.52 7.37
N LYS A 119 -6.61 -26.67 8.26
CA LYS A 119 -6.12 -25.29 8.40
C LYS A 119 -4.64 -25.27 8.80
N ILE A 120 -3.82 -24.49 8.09
CA ILE A 120 -2.44 -24.18 8.47
C ILE A 120 -2.48 -22.97 9.39
N ASP A 121 -2.20 -23.19 10.68
CA ASP A 121 -2.13 -22.11 11.66
C ASP A 121 -0.80 -21.37 11.55
N GLY A 122 -0.87 -20.11 11.15
CA GLY A 122 0.28 -19.23 11.02
C GLY A 122 -0.13 -17.78 10.80
N LYS A 123 0.87 -16.92 10.72
CA LYS A 123 0.69 -15.50 10.36
C LYS A 123 1.29 -15.22 9.00
N ILE A 124 0.63 -14.35 8.23
CA ILE A 124 1.17 -13.83 6.97
C ILE A 124 2.40 -12.98 7.31
N ILE A 125 3.52 -13.32 6.71
CA ILE A 125 4.79 -12.60 6.81
C ILE A 125 5.25 -12.06 5.46
N GLY A 126 4.60 -12.50 4.37
CA GLY A 126 4.78 -11.88 3.07
C GLY A 126 3.67 -12.20 2.08
N GLU A 127 3.59 -11.38 1.04
CA GLU A 127 2.66 -11.45 -0.07
C GLU A 127 3.44 -11.09 -1.34
N ILE A 128 3.30 -11.89 -2.40
CA ILE A 128 3.97 -11.69 -3.68
C ILE A 128 2.95 -11.86 -4.81
N ASP A 129 2.88 -10.88 -5.69
CA ASP A 129 2.04 -10.93 -6.89
C ASP A 129 2.67 -11.88 -7.94
N GLU A 130 1.90 -12.86 -8.43
CA GLU A 130 2.36 -13.83 -9.43
C GLU A 130 2.80 -13.16 -10.74
N PHE A 131 2.19 -12.02 -11.10
CA PHE A 131 2.60 -11.29 -12.29
C PHE A 131 4.09 -10.96 -12.25
N CYS A 132 4.63 -10.71 -11.06
CA CYS A 132 6.01 -10.33 -10.88
C CYS A 132 6.99 -11.49 -11.04
N SER A 133 6.58 -12.74 -10.75
CA SER A 133 7.39 -13.93 -11.04
C SER A 133 7.40 -14.32 -12.52
N ILE A 134 6.38 -13.89 -13.28
CA ILE A 134 6.28 -14.17 -14.72
C ILE A 134 7.02 -13.09 -15.52
N SER A 135 6.91 -11.83 -15.09
CA SER A 135 7.50 -10.70 -15.79
C SER A 135 8.98 -10.46 -15.45
N ASN A 136 9.42 -10.86 -14.26
CA ASN A 136 10.79 -10.68 -13.77
C ASN A 136 11.18 -11.80 -12.78
N GLU A 137 12.46 -11.86 -12.40
CA GLU A 137 12.88 -12.65 -11.24
C GLU A 137 12.48 -11.92 -9.95
N VAL A 138 11.80 -12.60 -9.02
CA VAL A 138 11.46 -12.02 -7.72
C VAL A 138 12.74 -11.83 -6.90
N VAL A 139 13.18 -10.57 -6.77
CA VAL A 139 14.38 -10.19 -6.02
C VAL A 139 14.02 -9.13 -4.98
N LEU A 140 14.54 -9.29 -3.76
CA LEU A 140 14.34 -8.32 -2.69
C LEU A 140 15.17 -7.05 -2.99
N PRO A 141 14.57 -5.84 -2.92
CA PRO A 141 15.33 -4.61 -2.98
C PRO A 141 16.41 -4.55 -1.90
N ASN A 142 17.61 -4.05 -2.22
CA ASN A 142 18.67 -3.88 -1.24
C ASN A 142 18.31 -2.75 -0.26
N PRO A 143 18.12 -3.03 1.04
CA PRO A 143 17.72 -2.01 2.02
C PRO A 143 18.85 -1.02 2.38
N SER A 144 20.06 -1.20 1.84
CA SER A 144 21.22 -0.36 2.15
C SER A 144 21.03 1.10 1.70
N ASN A 145 21.54 2.03 2.50
CA ASN A 145 21.45 3.50 2.34
C ASN A 145 20.04 4.07 2.57
N ILE A 146 19.60 4.13 3.83
CA ILE A 146 18.45 4.96 4.21
C ILE A 146 18.87 6.43 4.07
N PRO A 147 18.28 7.20 3.14
CA PRO A 147 18.63 8.61 2.98
C PRO A 147 18.35 9.36 4.29
N GLN A 148 19.20 10.33 4.61
CA GLN A 148 18.90 11.26 5.69
C GLN A 148 17.65 12.05 5.30
N LEU A 149 16.63 11.97 6.13
CA LEU A 149 15.38 12.70 5.95
C LEU A 149 15.62 14.20 6.22
N SER A 150 15.63 15.02 5.17
CA SER A 150 15.74 16.48 5.25
C SER A 150 14.42 17.17 4.85
N ASP A 151 14.28 18.45 5.19
CA ASP A 151 13.21 19.32 4.70
C ASP A 151 11.79 18.85 5.05
N CYS A 152 11.53 18.72 6.36
CA CYS A 152 10.27 18.21 6.87
C CYS A 152 9.17 19.26 7.00
N ILE A 153 7.94 18.83 6.77
CA ILE A 153 6.73 19.58 7.15
C ILE A 153 5.98 18.79 8.23
N ASP A 154 5.61 19.47 9.30
CA ASP A 154 4.68 18.94 10.28
C ASP A 154 3.25 19.02 9.71
N LEU A 155 2.63 17.86 9.55
CA LEU A 155 1.21 17.74 9.20
C LEU A 155 0.46 17.01 10.31
N ASP A 156 -0.70 17.54 10.66
CA ASP A 156 -1.64 16.87 11.54
C ASP A 156 -2.39 15.80 10.74
N ILE A 157 -2.03 14.54 11.01
CA ILE A 157 -2.53 13.35 10.34
C ILE A 157 -3.01 12.38 11.41
N GLN A 158 -4.26 11.93 11.30
CA GLN A 158 -4.83 10.93 12.19
C GLN A 158 -5.07 9.64 11.42
N LEU A 159 -4.43 8.56 11.85
CA LEU A 159 -4.62 7.23 11.30
C LEU A 159 -5.82 6.56 11.99
N LEU A 160 -6.88 6.28 11.24
CA LEU A 160 -8.06 5.56 11.71
C LEU A 160 -8.08 4.15 11.12
N ASP A 161 -9.09 3.35 11.43
CA ASP A 161 -9.14 1.95 11.00
C ASP A 161 -9.36 1.79 9.50
N SER A 162 -10.31 2.56 8.93
CA SER A 162 -10.66 2.51 7.51
C SER A 162 -10.23 3.76 6.73
N ASN A 163 -9.88 4.85 7.41
CA ASN A 163 -9.60 6.14 6.81
C ASN A 163 -8.35 6.81 7.41
N ILE A 164 -7.88 7.85 6.72
CA ILE A 164 -6.82 8.74 7.19
C ILE A 164 -7.38 10.15 7.17
N ARG A 165 -7.29 10.84 8.30
CA ARG A 165 -7.70 12.24 8.36
C ARG A 165 -6.50 13.16 8.14
N ILE A 166 -6.60 14.06 7.18
CA ILE A 166 -5.69 15.19 7.01
C ILE A 166 -6.53 16.46 6.93
N PHE A 167 -6.28 17.42 7.83
CA PHE A 167 -7.15 18.58 8.05
C PHE A 167 -8.61 18.17 8.34
N SER A 168 -9.58 18.61 7.53
CA SER A 168 -11.00 18.21 7.66
C SER A 168 -11.41 17.05 6.75
N LEU A 169 -10.48 16.50 5.95
CA LEU A 169 -10.76 15.45 4.98
C LEU A 169 -10.36 14.08 5.51
N PHE A 170 -11.26 13.11 5.36
CA PHE A 170 -11.00 11.69 5.58
C PHE A 170 -10.79 11.01 4.23
N PHE A 171 -9.62 10.45 4.01
CA PHE A 171 -9.24 9.68 2.83
C PHE A 171 -9.43 8.19 3.12
N GLU A 172 -10.11 7.47 2.23
CA GLU A 172 -10.25 6.01 2.35
C GLU A 172 -8.88 5.34 2.24
N ILE A 173 -8.56 4.43 3.17
CA ILE A 173 -7.37 3.60 3.06
C ILE A 173 -7.58 2.62 1.91
N LYS A 174 -6.69 2.67 0.93
CA LYS A 174 -6.69 1.67 -0.14
C LYS A 174 -6.12 0.38 0.41
N ASN A 175 -6.82 -0.74 0.19
CA ASN A 175 -6.37 -2.06 0.62
C ASN A 175 -5.23 -2.56 -0.30
N ILE A 176 -4.04 -1.98 -0.14
CA ILE A 176 -2.87 -2.22 -1.01
C ILE A 176 -2.02 -3.40 -0.51
N SER A 177 -2.15 -3.78 0.77
CA SER A 177 -1.37 -4.86 1.37
C SER A 177 -2.13 -5.59 2.48
N ALA A 178 -1.83 -6.88 2.67
CA ALA A 178 -2.26 -7.64 3.86
C ALA A 178 -1.78 -7.05 5.19
N PHE A 179 -0.77 -6.17 5.18
CA PHE A 179 -0.28 -5.45 6.36
C PHE A 179 -1.03 -4.13 6.57
N SER A 180 -1.95 -4.09 7.53
CA SER A 180 -2.80 -2.91 7.79
C SER A 180 -1.98 -1.63 8.06
N LEU A 181 -0.89 -1.73 8.82
CA LEU A 181 -0.03 -0.59 9.12
C LEU A 181 0.60 -0.02 7.85
N LEU A 182 1.14 -0.88 6.99
CA LEU A 182 1.72 -0.47 5.71
C LEU A 182 0.68 0.23 4.83
N SER A 183 -0.52 -0.34 4.67
CA SER A 183 -1.60 0.25 3.87
C SER A 183 -1.98 1.67 4.32
N LYS A 184 -1.95 1.94 5.63
CA LYS A 184 -2.14 3.29 6.18
C LYS A 184 -1.04 4.25 5.70
N TYR A 185 0.22 3.92 5.92
CA TYR A 185 1.32 4.82 5.54
C TYR A 185 1.48 4.97 4.02
N LEU A 186 1.20 3.94 3.23
CA LEU A 186 1.16 4.06 1.77
C LEU A 186 0.05 5.02 1.30
N THR A 187 -1.12 4.95 1.92
CA THR A 187 -2.20 5.90 1.62
C THR A 187 -1.79 7.33 1.97
N VAL A 188 -1.13 7.56 3.12
CA VAL A 188 -0.57 8.89 3.42
C VAL A 188 0.40 9.32 2.32
N LEU A 189 1.33 8.43 1.94
CA LEU A 189 2.36 8.69 0.93
C LEU A 189 1.76 9.11 -0.41
N GLU A 190 0.74 8.39 -0.91
CA GLU A 190 0.04 8.75 -2.15
C GLU A 190 -0.62 10.13 -2.06
N VAL A 191 -1.24 10.45 -0.91
CA VAL A 191 -1.90 11.76 -0.70
C VAL A 191 -0.88 12.89 -0.74
N ILE A 192 0.27 12.75 -0.05
CA ILE A 192 1.32 13.79 0.01
C ILE A 192 2.15 13.90 -1.28
N LYS A 193 2.21 12.84 -2.09
CA LYS A 193 2.73 12.90 -3.46
C LYS A 193 1.75 13.53 -4.44
N GLY A 194 0.48 13.64 -4.04
CA GLY A 194 -0.61 14.16 -4.85
C GLY A 194 -1.17 13.16 -5.87
N GLU A 195 -0.86 11.87 -5.69
CA GLU A 195 -1.24 10.76 -6.58
C GLU A 195 -2.53 10.06 -6.13
N TYR A 196 -3.07 10.42 -4.97
CA TYR A 196 -4.27 9.81 -4.43
C TYR A 196 -5.50 10.01 -5.33
N LYS A 197 -6.11 8.89 -5.71
CA LYS A 197 -7.41 8.77 -6.39
C LYS A 197 -8.27 7.81 -5.59
N GLY A 198 -9.44 8.24 -5.12
CA GLY A 198 -10.26 7.46 -4.21
C GLY A 198 -11.38 8.27 -3.56
N SER A 199 -12.07 7.64 -2.60
CA SER A 199 -13.15 8.30 -1.86
C SER A 199 -12.59 9.25 -0.81
N ILE A 200 -13.26 10.39 -0.66
CA ILE A 200 -13.02 11.34 0.44
C ILE A 200 -14.31 11.62 1.19
N PHE A 201 -14.20 11.96 2.47
CA PHE A 201 -15.34 12.23 3.33
C PHE A 201 -15.05 13.36 4.30
N THR A 202 -16.12 13.91 4.85
CA THR A 202 -16.15 14.78 6.04
C THR A 202 -17.05 14.10 7.09
N GLN A 203 -17.53 14.82 8.11
CA GLN A 203 -18.48 14.24 9.07
C GLN A 203 -19.81 13.84 8.41
N ASN A 204 -20.34 14.67 7.50
CA ASN A 204 -21.65 14.44 6.87
C ASN A 204 -21.62 14.46 5.32
N GLY A 205 -20.44 14.47 4.74
CA GLY A 205 -20.24 14.60 3.29
C GLY A 205 -19.40 13.47 2.71
N LYS A 206 -19.59 13.24 1.40
CA LYS A 206 -18.91 12.22 0.62
C LYS A 206 -18.49 12.79 -0.73
N GLY A 207 -17.31 12.42 -1.18
CA GLY A 207 -16.83 12.74 -2.51
C GLY A 207 -15.88 11.70 -3.06
N ILE A 208 -15.42 11.97 -4.27
CA ILE A 208 -14.46 11.16 -5.00
C ILE A 208 -13.45 12.07 -5.69
N ILE A 209 -12.18 11.72 -5.52
CA ILE A 209 -11.06 12.26 -6.29
C ILE A 209 -10.71 11.23 -7.35
N TYR A 210 -10.70 11.62 -8.62
CA TYR A 210 -10.37 10.74 -9.74
C TYR A 210 -9.25 11.27 -10.62
N ASP A 211 -8.62 12.36 -10.21
CA ASP A 211 -7.41 12.90 -10.80
C ASP A 211 -6.38 13.27 -9.72
N ASN A 212 -5.14 13.58 -10.11
CA ASN A 212 -4.08 13.96 -9.19
C ASN A 212 -4.50 15.18 -8.35
N ILE A 213 -4.31 15.14 -7.03
CA ILE A 213 -4.70 16.23 -6.12
C ILE A 213 -4.06 17.57 -6.52
N LYS A 214 -2.86 17.52 -7.08
CA LYS A 214 -2.12 18.68 -7.60
C LYS A 214 -2.87 19.41 -8.74
N GLU A 215 -3.67 18.69 -9.51
CA GLU A 215 -4.34 19.16 -10.73
C GLU A 215 -5.81 19.53 -10.50
N ILE A 216 -6.36 19.18 -9.33
CA ILE A 216 -7.76 19.46 -9.00
C ILE A 216 -8.01 20.96 -8.90
N SER A 217 -9.06 21.44 -9.55
CA SER A 217 -9.58 22.81 -9.41
C SER A 217 -11.08 22.79 -9.20
N ILE A 218 -11.57 23.59 -8.26
CA ILE A 218 -13.01 23.76 -8.05
C ILE A 218 -13.54 24.69 -9.15
N ILE A 219 -14.59 24.26 -9.83
CA ILE A 219 -15.20 24.99 -10.96
C ILE A 219 -16.52 25.60 -10.52
N SER A 220 -17.32 24.88 -9.73
CA SER A 220 -18.64 25.32 -9.33
C SER A 220 -19.04 24.77 -7.97
N GLU A 221 -19.81 25.57 -7.24
CA GLU A 221 -20.51 25.17 -6.03
C GLU A 221 -22.02 25.41 -6.20
N GLY A 222 -22.85 24.52 -5.66
CA GLY A 222 -24.30 24.70 -5.77
C GLY A 222 -25.11 23.69 -4.97
N PHE A 223 -26.42 23.93 -4.93
CA PHE A 223 -27.39 22.99 -4.38
C PHE A 223 -28.08 22.24 -5.53
N THR A 224 -27.86 20.94 -5.65
CA THR A 224 -28.20 20.18 -6.87
C THR A 224 -28.46 18.70 -6.58
N LYS A 225 -29.28 18.06 -7.43
CA LYS A 225 -29.48 16.59 -7.45
C LYS A 225 -28.39 15.85 -8.22
N ILE A 226 -27.58 16.55 -9.00
CA ILE A 226 -26.47 15.97 -9.78
C ILE A 226 -25.20 16.70 -9.35
N CYS A 227 -24.29 15.96 -8.73
CA CYS A 227 -23.02 16.47 -8.21
C CYS A 227 -21.86 15.77 -8.89
N GLY A 228 -21.47 16.27 -10.07
CA GLY A 228 -20.41 15.67 -10.90
C GLY A 228 -20.69 14.20 -11.18
N LYS A 229 -19.88 13.30 -10.62
CA LYS A 229 -20.04 11.83 -10.76
C LYS A 229 -21.18 11.22 -9.93
N PHE A 230 -21.87 12.00 -9.10
CA PHE A 230 -22.98 11.52 -8.27
C PHE A 230 -24.34 11.96 -8.79
N ARG A 231 -25.31 11.04 -8.81
CA ARG A 231 -26.74 11.33 -8.88
C ARG A 231 -27.34 11.07 -7.50
N LEU A 232 -28.02 12.08 -6.95
CA LEU A 232 -28.53 12.08 -5.58
C LEU A 232 -30.07 11.94 -5.59
N ASP A 233 -30.60 11.24 -4.59
CA ASP A 233 -32.05 11.09 -4.42
C ASP A 233 -32.71 12.45 -4.14
N ASP A 234 -32.10 13.21 -3.23
CA ASP A 234 -32.47 14.57 -2.86
C ASP A 234 -31.36 15.57 -3.19
N PRO A 235 -31.69 16.84 -3.48
CA PRO A 235 -30.67 17.82 -3.79
C PRO A 235 -29.83 18.14 -2.54
N LYS A 236 -28.52 18.32 -2.72
CA LYS A 236 -27.57 18.58 -1.64
C LYS A 236 -26.58 19.68 -2.02
N PHE A 237 -25.86 20.21 -1.03
CA PHE A 237 -24.73 21.10 -1.28
C PHE A 237 -23.62 20.30 -1.97
N CYS A 238 -23.06 20.85 -3.05
CA CYS A 238 -22.11 20.18 -3.92
C CYS A 238 -20.98 21.12 -4.35
N ILE A 239 -19.77 20.56 -4.41
CA ILE A 239 -18.60 21.07 -5.14
C ILE A 239 -18.35 20.16 -6.34
N ILE A 240 -18.23 20.77 -7.52
CA ILE A 240 -17.76 20.11 -8.75
C ILE A 240 -16.51 20.82 -9.21
N GLY A 241 -15.47 20.03 -9.46
CA GLY A 241 -14.20 20.52 -9.99
C GLY A 241 -13.65 19.62 -11.08
N ASN A 242 -12.56 20.06 -11.71
CA ASN A 242 -11.78 19.18 -12.57
C ASN A 242 -11.13 18.11 -11.68
N GLY A 243 -11.44 16.83 -11.89
CA GLY A 243 -10.87 15.73 -11.09
C GLY A 243 -11.54 15.45 -9.74
N ILE A 244 -12.61 16.17 -9.35
CA ILE A 244 -13.28 15.98 -8.06
C ILE A 244 -14.81 16.15 -8.14
N SER A 245 -15.53 15.37 -7.35
CA SER A 245 -16.95 15.62 -7.04
C SER A 245 -17.19 15.38 -5.56
N PHE A 246 -17.84 16.30 -4.87
CA PHE A 246 -18.11 16.17 -3.43
C PHE A 246 -19.46 16.79 -3.07
N TYR A 247 -20.26 16.11 -2.26
CA TYR A 247 -21.51 16.65 -1.73
C TYR A 247 -21.62 16.48 -0.21
N SER A 248 -22.39 17.35 0.42
CA SER A 248 -22.73 17.28 1.85
C SER A 248 -24.14 17.79 2.12
N ASN A 249 -24.70 17.34 3.26
CA ASN A 249 -25.93 17.91 3.80
C ASN A 249 -25.69 19.29 4.44
N ASP A 250 -24.43 19.64 4.75
CA ASP A 250 -24.06 20.92 5.34
C ASP A 250 -23.22 21.78 4.37
N LYS A 251 -23.62 23.04 4.20
CA LYS A 251 -22.90 24.01 3.36
C LYS A 251 -21.54 24.40 3.94
N SER A 252 -21.38 24.41 5.26
CA SER A 252 -20.07 24.73 5.88
C SER A 252 -19.01 23.75 5.44
N GLU A 253 -19.35 22.47 5.33
CA GLU A 253 -18.42 21.42 4.96
C GLU A 253 -17.84 21.62 3.55
N LEU A 254 -18.58 22.20 2.60
CA LEU A 254 -18.03 22.53 1.29
C LEU A 254 -16.82 23.47 1.38
N LYS A 255 -16.96 24.55 2.16
CA LYS A 255 -15.87 25.52 2.39
C LYS A 255 -14.67 24.88 3.09
N GLU A 256 -14.94 23.93 4.00
CA GLU A 256 -13.87 23.19 4.65
C GLU A 256 -13.14 22.26 3.70
N VAL A 257 -13.85 21.59 2.79
CA VAL A 257 -13.26 20.76 1.73
C VAL A 257 -12.37 21.60 0.83
N GLU A 258 -12.87 22.73 0.31
CA GLU A 258 -12.08 23.64 -0.53
C GLU A 258 -10.78 24.06 0.18
N ARG A 259 -10.90 24.58 1.40
CA ARG A 259 -9.74 25.01 2.20
C ARG A 259 -8.76 23.87 2.46
N SER A 260 -9.26 22.68 2.80
CA SER A 260 -8.41 21.52 3.08
C SER A 260 -7.68 21.04 1.84
N LEU A 261 -8.32 21.05 0.66
CA LEU A 261 -7.68 20.72 -0.61
C LEU A 261 -6.57 21.72 -0.96
N ASP A 262 -6.80 23.02 -0.78
CA ASP A 262 -5.79 24.04 -1.07
C ASP A 262 -4.62 24.01 -0.09
N ASN A 263 -4.89 23.75 1.20
CA ASN A 263 -3.85 23.49 2.19
C ASN A 263 -3.03 22.24 1.83
N LEU A 264 -3.69 21.16 1.38
CA LEU A 264 -3.02 19.96 0.91
C LEU A 264 -2.09 20.29 -0.27
N LYS A 265 -2.59 20.99 -1.31
CA LYS A 265 -1.78 21.39 -2.47
C LYS A 265 -0.56 22.21 -2.06
N THR A 266 -0.73 23.11 -1.09
CA THR A 266 0.39 23.92 -0.57
C THR A 266 1.40 23.06 0.17
N ALA A 267 0.96 22.12 1.01
CA ALA A 267 1.84 21.18 1.68
C ALA A 267 2.62 20.32 0.66
N ILE A 268 1.91 19.78 -0.33
CA ILE A 268 2.50 18.99 -1.42
C ILE A 268 3.56 19.80 -2.19
N ARG A 269 3.29 21.06 -2.54
CA ARG A 269 4.26 21.92 -3.23
C ARG A 269 5.51 22.16 -2.39
N LYS A 270 5.36 22.43 -1.09
CA LYS A 270 6.49 22.64 -0.18
C LYS A 270 7.33 21.39 0.03
N ILE A 271 6.72 20.20 0.03
CA ILE A 271 7.46 18.92 0.14
C ILE A 271 8.28 18.66 -1.14
N ASN A 272 7.77 19.08 -2.30
CA ASN A 272 8.37 18.77 -3.61
C ASN A 272 9.19 19.93 -4.22
N SER A 273 9.32 21.08 -3.55
CA SER A 273 9.83 22.34 -4.14
C SER A 273 11.30 22.37 -4.58
N ASP A 274 12.06 21.29 -4.40
CA ASP A 274 13.41 21.17 -4.97
C ASP A 274 13.42 20.69 -6.43
N GLU A 275 12.29 20.30 -7.02
CA GLU A 275 12.23 19.99 -8.46
C GLU A 275 12.37 21.25 -9.34
N ASP A 276 11.90 22.42 -8.87
CA ASP A 276 11.93 23.66 -9.65
C ASP A 276 13.29 24.38 -9.63
N ARG A 277 14.15 24.14 -8.64
CA ARG A 277 15.47 24.80 -8.55
C ARG A 277 16.53 24.18 -9.47
N SER A 278 16.36 22.94 -9.89
CA SER A 278 17.35 22.24 -10.72
C SER A 278 17.24 22.53 -12.23
N ASN A 279 16.16 23.19 -12.67
CA ASN A 279 15.94 23.56 -14.07
C ASN A 279 16.33 25.00 -14.42
N ASP A 280 16.49 25.88 -13.44
CA ASP A 280 16.94 27.26 -13.67
C ASP A 280 18.48 27.40 -13.64
N ASP A 281 19.19 26.58 -12.86
CA ASP A 281 20.68 26.61 -12.79
C ASP A 281 21.39 25.94 -14.00
N LYS A 282 20.66 25.49 -15.02
CA LYS A 282 21.21 25.01 -16.30
C LYS A 282 20.95 25.97 -17.46
N ARG A 283 20.47 27.18 -17.17
CA ARG A 283 20.25 28.26 -18.14
C ARG A 283 20.96 29.54 -17.71
N GLU A 284 22.26 29.44 -17.41
CA GLU A 284 23.18 30.58 -17.46
C GLU A 284 24.40 30.23 -18.33
#